data_AF-A0A973BL21-F1
#
_entry.id   AF-A0A973BL21-F1
#
_cell.length_a   1.000
_cell.length_b   1.000
_cell.length_c   1.000
_cell.angle_alpha   90.00
_cell.angle_beta   90.00
_cell.angle_gamma   90.00
#
_symmetry.space_group_name_H-M   'P 1'
#
loop_
_entity.id
_entity.type
_entity.pdbx_description
1 polymer ?
#
loop_
_entity_poly.entity_id
_entity_poly.type
_entity_poly.pdbx_seq_one_letter_code
_entity_poly.pdbx_strand_id
1 'polypeptide(L)'
;SGWLGASISALAPRLPAGALIVLVAASCFLLSMLFGSERGVLVRFLRQHELKRRIGRQHLLRALYEILEADDLGSSQVQIRPVPFRQVRGRRTWSDQQLRRTIHQAYQDGLLGNQTSDDEILLTEAGLDAAAQVTRNHRLWELYLIEYADVATSRVDRDADAVEHVLGESLVASLEAKLLQLRTAGGPMVPPSPHPIRPGD
;
A
#
# COMPACT_ATOMS: atom_id res chain seq x y z
N SER A 1 29.95 27.34 -9.08
CA SER A 1 29.93 26.64 -10.38
C SER A 1 31.29 26.58 -11.10
N GLY A 2 32.33 27.34 -10.71
CA GLY A 2 33.63 27.31 -11.39
C GLY A 2 34.50 26.07 -11.19
N TRP A 3 34.32 25.33 -10.09
CA TRP A 3 35.17 24.18 -9.75
C TRP A 3 34.92 22.95 -10.65
N LEU A 4 33.66 22.67 -10.99
CA LEU A 4 33.30 21.58 -11.92
C LEU A 4 33.81 21.86 -13.35
N GLY A 5 33.72 23.10 -13.82
CA GLY A 5 34.22 23.49 -15.15
C GLY A 5 35.75 23.42 -15.24
N ALA A 6 36.47 23.79 -14.17
CA ALA A 6 37.93 23.70 -14.10
C ALA A 6 38.44 22.25 -14.11
N SER A 7 37.78 21.35 -13.38
CA SER A 7 38.15 19.93 -13.34
C SER A 7 37.92 19.21 -14.68
N ILE A 8 36.86 19.57 -15.41
CA ILE A 8 36.58 19.05 -16.77
C ILE A 8 37.62 19.57 -17.76
N SER A 9 38.00 20.86 -17.66
CA SER A 9 39.02 21.47 -18.51
C SER A 9 40.42 20.84 -18.30
N ALA A 10 40.75 20.47 -17.06
CA ALA A 10 42.03 19.83 -16.73
C ALA A 10 42.17 18.39 -17.26
N LEU A 11 41.06 17.66 -17.48
CA LEU A 11 41.05 16.30 -18.04
C LEU A 11 40.97 16.28 -19.58
N ALA A 12 40.61 17.38 -20.21
CA ALA A 12 40.41 17.52 -21.64
C ALA A 12 41.65 17.83 -22.54
N PRO A 13 42.91 18.02 -22.11
CA PRO A 13 43.93 18.59 -23.01
C PRO A 13 44.39 17.68 -24.18
N ARG A 14 43.90 16.43 -24.32
CA ARG A 14 44.37 15.48 -25.35
C ARG A 14 43.30 14.54 -25.93
N LEU A 15 42.01 14.78 -25.66
CA LEU A 15 40.97 13.89 -26.18
C LEU A 15 40.66 14.20 -27.66
N PRO A 16 40.62 13.20 -28.56
CA PRO A 16 40.19 13.41 -29.93
C PRO A 16 38.76 13.93 -29.94
N ALA A 17 38.45 14.87 -30.84
CA ALA A 17 37.16 15.58 -30.85
C ALA A 17 35.94 14.63 -30.83
N GLY A 18 36.04 13.47 -31.49
CA GLY A 18 35.00 12.44 -31.45
C GLY A 18 34.71 11.87 -30.07
N ALA A 19 35.73 11.66 -29.22
CA ALA A 19 35.56 11.14 -27.86
C ALA A 19 34.82 12.14 -26.95
N LEU A 20 35.08 13.45 -27.13
CA LEU A 20 34.40 14.50 -26.38
C LEU A 20 32.90 14.55 -26.72
N ILE A 21 32.55 14.46 -28.01
CA ILE A 21 31.16 14.45 -28.47
C ILE A 21 30.39 13.28 -27.86
N VAL A 22 30.98 12.07 -27.87
CA VAL A 22 30.36 10.88 -27.26
C VAL A 22 30.16 11.06 -25.76
N LEU A 23 31.13 11.64 -25.03
CA LEU A 23 31.01 11.87 -23.59
C LEU A 23 29.87 12.85 -23.26
N VAL A 24 29.76 13.95 -24.01
CA VAL A 24 28.68 14.93 -23.82
C VAL A 24 27.33 14.30 -24.14
N ALA A 25 27.21 13.61 -25.29
CA ALA A 25 25.98 12.93 -25.69
C ALA A 25 25.55 11.86 -24.68
N ALA A 26 26.49 11.03 -24.19
CA ALA A 26 26.23 10.03 -23.16
C ALA A 26 25.79 10.67 -21.83
N SER A 27 26.39 11.80 -21.45
CA SER A 27 26.00 12.54 -20.24
C SER A 27 24.59 13.11 -20.37
N CYS A 28 24.25 13.75 -21.49
CA CYS A 28 22.90 14.23 -21.77
C CYS A 28 21.88 13.09 -21.79
N PHE A 29 22.24 11.95 -22.39
CA PHE A 29 21.41 10.75 -22.40
C PHE A 29 21.17 10.21 -20.98
N LEU A 30 22.22 10.08 -20.16
CA LEU A 30 22.10 9.61 -18.77
C LEU A 30 21.21 10.53 -17.94
N LEU A 31 21.36 11.85 -18.09
CA LEU A 31 20.49 12.82 -17.41
C LEU A 31 19.03 12.66 -17.85
N SER A 32 18.78 12.52 -19.16
CA SER A 32 17.44 12.27 -19.69
C SER A 32 16.85 10.95 -19.18
N MET A 33 17.65 9.89 -19.13
CA MET A 33 17.25 8.57 -18.63
C MET A 33 16.99 8.57 -17.11
N LEU A 34 17.75 9.34 -16.33
CA LEU A 34 17.57 9.38 -14.87
C LEU A 34 16.35 10.21 -14.49
N PHE A 35 16.18 11.39 -15.11
CA PHE A 35 15.21 12.41 -14.72
C PHE A 35 13.97 12.50 -15.61
N GLY A 36 13.85 11.70 -16.68
CA GLY A 36 12.68 11.70 -17.55
C GLY A 36 11.37 11.43 -16.79
N SER A 37 10.32 12.20 -17.06
CA SER A 37 9.04 12.12 -16.33
C SER A 37 8.22 10.84 -16.62
N GLU A 38 8.28 10.34 -17.86
CA GLU A 38 7.52 9.15 -18.28
C GLU A 38 8.32 7.85 -18.19
N ARG A 39 9.63 7.91 -18.48
CA ARG A 39 10.52 6.74 -18.57
C ARG A 39 11.74 6.83 -17.66
N GLY A 40 11.85 7.88 -16.85
CA GLY A 40 13.00 8.09 -16.00
C GLY A 40 13.06 7.08 -14.86
N VAL A 41 14.26 6.54 -14.65
CA VAL A 41 14.48 5.51 -13.62
C VAL A 41 14.19 6.06 -12.22
N LEU A 42 14.57 7.32 -11.94
CA LEU A 42 14.36 7.94 -10.63
C LEU A 42 12.87 8.13 -10.34
N VAL A 43 12.10 8.64 -11.31
CA VAL A 43 10.66 8.87 -11.16
C VAL A 43 9.94 7.55 -10.91
N ARG A 44 10.30 6.49 -11.65
CA ARG A 44 9.75 5.14 -11.44
C ARG A 44 10.09 4.59 -10.06
N PHE A 45 11.33 4.77 -9.62
CA PHE A 45 11.76 4.33 -8.29
C PHE A 45 10.99 5.03 -7.17
N LEU A 46 10.79 6.34 -7.27
CA LEU A 46 10.01 7.12 -6.29
C LEU A 46 8.55 6.66 -6.24
N ARG A 47 7.89 6.49 -7.39
CA ARG A 47 6.51 5.96 -7.47
C ARG A 47 6.41 4.57 -6.86
N GLN A 48 7.37 3.69 -7.17
CA GLN A 48 7.39 2.34 -6.61
C GLN A 48 7.58 2.36 -5.08
N HIS A 49 8.42 3.27 -4.58
CA HIS A 49 8.64 3.40 -3.14
C HIS A 49 7.39 3.94 -2.43
N GLU A 50 6.70 4.91 -3.01
CA GLU A 50 5.43 5.42 -2.49
C GLU A 50 4.35 4.34 -2.49
N LEU A 51 4.22 3.57 -3.57
CA LEU A 51 3.30 2.44 -3.65
C LEU A 51 3.57 1.41 -2.56
N LYS A 52 4.83 1.03 -2.36
CA LYS A 52 5.23 0.10 -1.28
C LYS A 52 4.85 0.63 0.11
N ARG A 53 5.02 1.94 0.35
CA ARG A 53 4.59 2.57 1.61
C ARG A 53 3.07 2.50 1.79
N ARG A 54 2.30 2.85 0.75
CA ARG A 54 0.83 2.80 0.77
C ARG A 54 0.32 1.38 1.04
N ILE A 55 0.86 0.38 0.35
CA ILE A 55 0.50 -1.04 0.55
C ILE A 55 0.87 -1.49 1.96
N GLY A 56 2.08 -1.18 2.42
CA GLY A 56 2.52 -1.54 3.78
C GLY A 56 1.57 -0.97 4.85
N ARG A 57 1.19 0.30 4.71
CA ARG A 57 0.23 0.96 5.62
C ARG A 57 -1.14 0.29 5.58
N GLN A 58 -1.68 0.01 4.40
CA GLN A 58 -2.97 -0.67 4.25
C GLN A 58 -2.96 -2.05 4.91
N HIS A 59 -1.89 -2.83 4.70
CA HIS A 59 -1.76 -4.15 5.31
C HIS A 59 -1.64 -4.06 6.85
N LEU A 60 -0.89 -3.08 7.38
CA LEU A 60 -0.78 -2.85 8.83
C LEU A 60 -2.14 -2.53 9.43
N LEU A 61 -2.83 -1.53 8.88
CA LEU A 61 -4.14 -1.10 9.37
C LEU A 61 -5.16 -2.24 9.34
N ARG A 62 -5.21 -3.00 8.24
CA ARG A 62 -6.08 -4.17 8.13
C ARG A 62 -5.75 -5.23 9.19
N ALA A 63 -4.47 -5.54 9.38
CA ALA A 63 -4.06 -6.52 10.39
C ALA A 63 -4.49 -6.09 11.80
N LEU A 64 -4.32 -4.81 12.14
CA LEU A 64 -4.77 -4.25 13.41
C LEU A 64 -6.29 -4.38 13.55
N TYR A 65 -7.07 -4.00 12.54
CA TYR A 65 -8.52 -4.14 12.56
C TYR A 65 -8.97 -5.58 12.77
N GLU A 66 -8.41 -6.53 12.01
CA GLU A 66 -8.72 -7.95 12.14
C GLU A 66 -8.32 -8.52 13.51
N ILE A 67 -7.32 -7.95 14.21
CA ILE A 67 -6.98 -8.37 15.58
C ILE A 67 -8.01 -7.82 16.56
N LEU A 68 -8.38 -6.56 16.41
CA LEU A 68 -9.39 -5.93 17.25
C LEU A 68 -10.76 -6.60 17.12
N GLU A 69 -11.15 -6.94 15.89
CA GLU A 69 -12.41 -7.63 15.60
C GLU A 69 -12.44 -9.08 16.12
N ALA A 70 -11.31 -9.81 16.05
CA ALA A 70 -11.27 -11.21 16.47
C ALA A 70 -11.47 -11.41 17.98
N ASP A 71 -10.99 -10.47 18.80
CA ASP A 71 -11.11 -10.60 20.26
C ASP A 71 -12.40 -9.98 20.80
N ASP A 72 -13.17 -9.25 19.97
CA ASP A 72 -14.47 -8.69 20.35
C ASP A 72 -15.56 -9.76 20.20
N LEU A 73 -15.60 -10.69 21.17
CA LEU A 73 -16.47 -11.87 21.21
C LEU A 73 -17.95 -11.54 21.52
N GLY A 74 -18.51 -10.46 20.98
CA GLY A 74 -19.95 -10.20 21.10
C GLY A 74 -20.43 -8.75 21.01
N SER A 75 -19.56 -7.75 20.84
CA SER A 75 -20.00 -6.37 20.59
C SER A 75 -20.07 -6.11 19.08
N SER A 76 -21.13 -5.46 18.60
CA SER A 76 -21.25 -5.07 17.18
C SER A 76 -20.27 -3.96 16.75
N GLN A 77 -19.36 -3.52 17.63
CA GLN A 77 -18.52 -2.35 17.42
C GLN A 77 -17.11 -2.56 17.97
N VAL A 78 -16.14 -2.63 17.05
CA VAL A 78 -14.72 -2.76 17.35
C VAL A 78 -14.23 -1.58 18.21
N GLN A 79 -13.65 -1.90 19.38
CA GLN A 79 -13.10 -0.90 20.30
C GLN A 79 -11.58 -0.74 20.14
N ILE A 80 -11.09 0.47 20.38
CA ILE A 80 -9.66 0.77 20.39
C ILE A 80 -9.05 0.17 21.66
N ARG A 81 -8.05 -0.69 21.49
CA ARG A 81 -7.25 -1.26 22.57
C ARG A 81 -5.80 -1.48 22.10
N PRO A 82 -4.84 -1.59 23.03
CA PRO A 82 -3.46 -1.91 22.69
C PRO A 82 -3.37 -3.30 22.04
N VAL A 83 -2.70 -3.37 20.89
CA VAL A 83 -2.41 -4.62 20.17
C VAL A 83 -0.92 -4.92 20.30
N PRO A 84 -0.52 -6.08 20.84
CA PRO A 84 0.88 -6.40 21.00
C PRO A 84 1.55 -6.68 19.63
N PHE A 85 2.78 -6.19 19.46
CA PHE A 85 3.56 -6.29 18.23
C PHE A 85 3.67 -7.73 17.70
N ARG A 86 3.81 -8.70 18.63
CA ARG A 86 3.88 -10.13 18.30
C ARG A 86 2.65 -10.66 17.55
N GLN A 87 1.45 -10.18 17.88
CA GLN A 87 0.21 -10.61 17.22
C GLN A 87 0.14 -10.10 15.77
N VAL A 88 0.65 -8.89 15.52
CA VAL A 88 0.73 -8.32 14.17
C VAL A 88 1.76 -9.08 13.33
N ARG A 89 2.93 -9.38 13.92
CA ARG A 89 4.00 -10.13 13.26
C ARG A 89 3.54 -11.53 12.84
N GLY A 90 2.74 -12.22 13.67
CA GLY A 90 2.27 -13.58 13.40
C GLY A 90 1.35 -13.72 12.19
N ARG A 91 0.71 -12.64 11.73
CA ARG A 91 -0.34 -12.70 10.68
C ARG A 91 0.15 -12.47 9.25
N ARG A 92 1.38 -11.98 9.01
CA ARG A 92 1.85 -11.59 7.67
C ARG A 92 3.37 -11.77 7.48
N THR A 93 3.81 -11.83 6.22
CA THR A 93 5.21 -12.03 5.76
C THR A 93 6.14 -10.81 5.90
N TRP A 94 5.93 -9.94 6.89
CA TRP A 94 6.82 -8.80 7.12
C TRP A 94 8.12 -9.22 7.80
N SER A 95 9.23 -8.56 7.45
CA SER A 95 10.39 -8.53 8.35
C SER A 95 10.18 -7.54 9.50
N ASP A 96 10.80 -7.79 10.64
CA ASP A 96 10.71 -6.90 11.82
C ASP A 96 11.08 -5.45 11.48
N GLN A 97 12.09 -5.25 10.63
CA GLN A 97 12.51 -3.92 10.21
C GLN A 97 11.45 -3.23 9.33
N GLN A 98 10.80 -3.97 8.44
CA GLN A 98 9.72 -3.41 7.60
C GLN A 98 8.52 -3.03 8.47
N LEU A 99 8.11 -3.91 9.40
CA LEU A 99 6.99 -3.65 10.29
C LEU A 99 7.26 -2.42 11.18
N ARG A 100 8.43 -2.33 11.83
CA ARG A 100 8.81 -1.15 12.63
C ARG A 100 8.81 0.14 11.82
N ARG A 101 9.30 0.11 10.58
CA ARG A 101 9.27 1.28 9.67
C ARG A 101 7.83 1.68 9.32
N THR A 102 6.96 0.73 9.04
CA THR A 102 5.56 1.01 8.70
C THR A 102 4.79 1.53 9.91
N ILE A 103 5.03 0.99 11.11
CA ILE A 103 4.48 1.52 12.38
C ILE A 103 4.93 2.96 12.57
N HIS A 104 6.22 3.25 12.42
CA HIS A 104 6.72 4.62 12.57
C HIS A 104 6.09 5.59 11.57
N GLN A 105 5.89 5.17 10.32
CA GLN A 105 5.21 5.97 9.30
C GLN A 105 3.73 6.19 9.65
N ALA A 106 3.01 5.16 10.09
CA ALA A 106 1.61 5.28 10.48
C ALA A 106 1.42 6.15 11.73
N TYR A 107 2.40 6.16 12.63
CA TYR A 107 2.45 7.11 13.75
C TYR A 107 2.66 8.55 13.28
N GLN A 108 3.60 8.80 12.35
CA GLN A 108 3.78 10.13 11.75
C GLN A 108 2.53 10.61 10.98
N ASP A 109 1.78 9.68 10.39
CA ASP A 109 0.52 9.95 9.70
C ASP A 109 -0.67 10.20 10.67
N GLY A 110 -0.48 10.10 12.00
CA GLY A 110 -1.52 10.31 13.01
C GLY A 110 -2.53 9.16 13.14
N LEU A 111 -2.24 8.01 12.53
CA LEU A 111 -3.12 6.82 12.54
C LEU A 111 -2.85 5.92 13.74
N LEU A 112 -1.66 6.01 14.32
CA LEU A 112 -1.29 5.32 15.57
C LEU A 112 -1.12 6.33 16.69
N GLY A 113 -1.61 5.97 17.87
CA GLY A 113 -1.45 6.77 19.09
C GLY A 113 -0.04 6.68 19.66
N ASN A 114 0.20 7.42 20.73
CA ASN A 114 1.43 7.29 21.49
C ASN A 114 1.52 5.85 22.04
N GLN A 115 2.61 5.17 21.68
CA GLN A 115 2.87 3.82 22.16
C GLN A 115 3.07 3.86 23.68
N THR A 116 2.26 3.12 24.42
CA THR A 116 2.42 2.93 25.87
C THR A 116 3.71 2.16 26.18
N SER A 117 4.13 1.27 25.27
CA SER A 117 5.35 0.45 25.33
C SER A 117 5.83 0.14 23.91
N ASP A 118 7.12 -0.15 23.71
CA ASP A 118 7.71 -0.50 22.39
C ASP A 118 7.13 -1.81 21.81
N ASP A 119 6.37 -2.57 22.62
CA ASP A 119 5.69 -3.80 22.22
C ASP A 119 4.18 -3.63 21.99
N GLU A 120 3.61 -2.43 22.17
CA GLU A 120 2.17 -2.19 22.03
C GLU A 120 1.84 -1.14 20.96
N ILE A 121 0.90 -1.50 20.09
CA ILE A 121 0.43 -0.66 18.99
C ILE A 121 -1.01 -0.25 19.29
N LEU A 122 -1.27 1.05 19.33
CA LEU A 122 -2.60 1.61 19.58
C LEU A 122 -3.07 2.39 18.35
N LEU A 123 -4.28 2.10 17.85
CA LEU A 123 -4.91 2.93 16.82
C LEU A 123 -5.43 4.22 17.44
N THR A 124 -5.35 5.34 16.72
CA THR A 124 -6.17 6.52 17.02
C THR A 124 -7.60 6.30 16.51
N GLU A 125 -8.54 7.18 16.84
CA GLU A 125 -9.89 7.16 16.23
C GLU A 125 -9.80 7.24 14.70
N ALA A 126 -9.01 8.18 14.19
CA ALA A 126 -8.75 8.30 12.75
C ALA A 126 -8.08 7.04 12.16
N GLY A 127 -7.20 6.40 12.93
CA GLY A 127 -6.59 5.13 12.58
C GLY A 127 -7.59 3.98 12.48
N LEU A 128 -8.53 3.90 13.42
CA LEU A 128 -9.59 2.90 13.43
C LEU A 128 -10.52 3.07 12.23
N ASP A 129 -10.94 4.30 11.93
CA ASP A 129 -11.77 4.61 10.76
C ASP A 129 -11.06 4.24 9.46
N ALA A 130 -9.78 4.62 9.33
CA ALA A 130 -8.97 4.25 8.17
C ALA A 130 -8.80 2.73 8.04
N ALA A 131 -8.58 2.04 9.16
CA ALA A 131 -8.45 0.59 9.21
C ALA A 131 -9.74 -0.14 8.85
N ALA A 132 -10.88 0.36 9.34
CA ALA A 132 -12.20 -0.13 8.99
C ALA A 132 -12.47 0.04 7.49
N GLN A 133 -12.12 1.20 6.92
CA GLN A 133 -12.29 1.47 5.50
C GLN A 133 -11.43 0.56 4.62
N VAL A 134 -10.15 0.40 4.96
CA VAL A 134 -9.25 -0.50 4.22
C VAL A 134 -9.73 -1.95 4.30
N THR A 135 -10.16 -2.40 5.48
CA THR A 135 -10.67 -3.77 5.68
C THR A 135 -11.98 -3.99 4.93
N ARG A 136 -12.91 -3.02 4.97
CA ARG A 136 -14.15 -3.04 4.19
C ARG A 136 -13.87 -3.20 2.71
N ASN A 137 -13.03 -2.33 2.15
CA ASN A 137 -12.69 -2.37 0.74
C ASN A 137 -12.11 -3.73 0.37
N HIS A 138 -11.21 -4.26 1.19
CA HIS A 138 -10.64 -5.58 0.94
C HIS A 138 -11.68 -6.70 0.97
N ARG A 139 -12.59 -6.72 1.95
CA ARG A 139 -13.62 -7.76 2.03
C ARG A 139 -14.64 -7.67 0.91
N LEU A 140 -14.91 -6.48 0.40
CA LEU A 140 -15.71 -6.31 -0.82
C LEU A 140 -15.02 -6.96 -2.02
N TRP A 141 -13.69 -6.81 -2.14
CA TRP A 141 -12.91 -7.51 -3.15
C TRP A 141 -12.96 -9.03 -2.99
N GLU A 142 -12.85 -9.56 -1.75
CA GLU A 142 -12.97 -11.00 -1.50
C GLU A 142 -14.37 -11.53 -1.85
N LEU A 143 -15.43 -10.84 -1.40
CA LEU A 143 -16.82 -11.19 -1.74
C LEU A 143 -17.05 -11.17 -3.24
N TYR A 144 -16.50 -10.16 -3.94
CA TYR A 144 -16.55 -10.10 -5.39
C TYR A 144 -15.88 -11.31 -6.04
N LEU A 145 -14.66 -11.64 -5.63
CA LEU A 145 -13.92 -12.78 -6.20
C LEU A 145 -14.62 -14.12 -5.93
N ILE A 146 -15.31 -14.26 -4.80
CA ILE A 146 -16.10 -15.46 -4.49
C ILE A 146 -17.40 -15.50 -5.32
N GLU A 147 -18.16 -14.40 -5.36
CA GLU A 147 -19.47 -14.33 -6.04
C GLU A 147 -19.33 -14.40 -7.57
N TYR A 148 -18.23 -13.88 -8.12
CA TYR A 148 -17.97 -13.82 -9.56
C TYR A 148 -16.80 -14.72 -9.99
N ALA A 149 -16.48 -15.76 -9.22
CA ALA A 149 -15.39 -16.71 -9.50
C ALA A 149 -15.47 -17.34 -10.91
N ASP A 150 -16.68 -17.61 -11.41
CA ASP A 150 -16.92 -18.14 -12.76
C ASP A 150 -16.65 -17.11 -13.88
N VAL A 151 -16.69 -15.81 -13.56
CA VAL A 151 -16.36 -14.71 -14.49
C VAL A 151 -14.86 -14.40 -14.45
N ALA A 152 -14.19 -14.62 -13.32
CA ALA A 152 -12.77 -14.33 -13.14
C ALA A 152 -11.86 -15.25 -13.97
N THR A 153 -12.18 -16.54 -14.10
CA THR A 153 -11.33 -17.48 -14.86
C THR A 153 -11.45 -17.29 -16.38
N SER A 154 -12.61 -16.93 -16.90
CA SER A 154 -12.83 -16.77 -18.36
C SER A 154 -12.48 -15.37 -18.91
N ARG A 155 -12.33 -14.38 -18.03
CA ARG A 155 -12.19 -12.95 -18.41
C ARG A 155 -10.83 -12.34 -18.07
N VAL A 156 -10.03 -12.99 -17.23
CA VAL A 156 -8.61 -12.62 -16.96
C VAL A 156 -7.67 -13.05 -18.11
N ASP A 157 -8.07 -14.02 -18.94
CA ASP A 157 -7.26 -14.49 -20.09
C ASP A 157 -7.32 -13.56 -21.32
N ARG A 158 -8.26 -12.60 -21.37
CA ARG A 158 -8.40 -11.65 -22.48
C ARG A 158 -8.07 -10.23 -22.00
N ASP A 159 -6.78 -9.91 -22.03
CA ASP A 159 -6.19 -8.59 -21.83
C ASP A 159 -6.38 -7.97 -20.44
N ALA A 160 -5.33 -8.04 -19.62
CA ALA A 160 -5.23 -7.43 -18.30
C ALA A 160 -5.56 -5.91 -18.28
N ASP A 161 -5.38 -5.20 -19.40
CA ASP A 161 -5.69 -3.77 -19.54
C ASP A 161 -7.20 -3.49 -19.66
N ALA A 162 -8.00 -4.42 -20.23
CA ALA A 162 -9.45 -4.26 -20.37
C ALA A 162 -10.20 -4.55 -19.06
N VAL A 163 -9.59 -5.40 -18.23
CA VAL A 163 -10.08 -5.80 -16.91
C VAL A 163 -10.10 -4.60 -15.95
N GLU A 164 -9.11 -3.70 -16.01
CA GLU A 164 -9.01 -2.55 -15.10
C GLU A 164 -10.11 -1.50 -15.32
N HIS A 165 -10.52 -1.25 -16.57
CA HIS A 165 -11.56 -0.27 -16.91
C HIS A 165 -12.99 -0.77 -16.66
N VAL A 166 -13.25 -2.08 -16.82
CA VAL A 166 -14.60 -2.65 -16.69
C VAL A 166 -14.90 -3.07 -15.25
N LEU A 167 -13.88 -3.46 -14.47
CA LEU A 167 -14.03 -3.77 -13.04
C LEU A 167 -14.06 -2.53 -12.13
N GLY A 168 -13.60 -1.37 -12.61
CA GLY A 168 -13.27 -0.22 -11.75
C GLY A 168 -14.44 0.53 -11.13
N GLU A 169 -15.40 1.02 -11.92
CA GLU A 169 -16.37 2.01 -11.41
C GLU A 169 -17.80 1.45 -11.26
N SER A 170 -18.34 0.80 -12.29
CA SER A 170 -19.73 0.30 -12.28
C SER A 170 -19.95 -0.85 -11.30
N LEU A 171 -18.95 -1.72 -11.17
CA LEU A 171 -18.99 -2.88 -10.29
C LEU A 171 -18.77 -2.46 -8.83
N VAL A 172 -17.83 -1.56 -8.56
CA VAL A 172 -17.65 -0.96 -7.22
C VAL A 172 -18.94 -0.29 -6.77
N ALA A 173 -19.60 0.48 -7.64
CA ALA A 173 -20.89 1.09 -7.34
C ALA A 173 -21.98 0.04 -7.01
N SER A 174 -22.00 -1.11 -7.71
CA SER A 174 -22.94 -2.20 -7.43
C SER A 174 -22.68 -2.88 -6.08
N LEU A 175 -21.40 -3.10 -5.72
CA LEU A 175 -20.99 -3.69 -4.44
C LEU A 175 -21.27 -2.73 -3.29
N GLU A 176 -21.01 -1.43 -3.47
CA GLU A 176 -21.38 -0.40 -2.51
C GLU A 176 -22.89 -0.32 -2.31
N ALA A 177 -23.69 -0.39 -3.39
CA ALA A 177 -25.15 -0.43 -3.30
C ALA A 177 -25.66 -1.66 -2.53
N LYS A 178 -25.08 -2.84 -2.78
CA LYS A 178 -25.42 -4.08 -2.06
C LYS A 178 -25.02 -3.99 -0.58
N LEU A 179 -23.87 -3.38 -0.27
CA LEU A 179 -23.48 -3.07 1.11
C LEU A 179 -24.46 -2.11 1.78
N LEU A 180 -24.95 -1.11 1.04
CA LEU A 180 -25.91 -0.15 1.53
C LEU A 180 -27.25 -0.81 1.88
N GLN A 181 -27.68 -1.79 1.06
CA GLN A 181 -28.83 -2.65 1.36
C GLN A 181 -28.61 -3.49 2.62
N LEU A 182 -27.46 -4.16 2.75
CA LEU A 182 -27.11 -4.92 3.97
C LEU A 182 -27.06 -4.04 5.22
N ARG A 183 -26.54 -2.81 5.11
CA ARG A 183 -26.53 -1.81 6.18
C ARG A 183 -27.94 -1.38 6.58
N THR A 184 -28.82 -1.17 5.61
CA THR A 184 -30.21 -0.78 5.84
C THR A 184 -31.00 -1.90 6.53
N ALA A 185 -30.59 -3.15 6.32
CA ALA A 185 -31.08 -4.33 7.04
C ALA A 185 -30.45 -4.53 8.44
N GLY A 186 -29.66 -3.56 8.95
CA GLY A 186 -29.03 -3.64 10.28
C GLY A 186 -27.65 -4.32 10.30
N GLY A 187 -27.01 -4.50 9.14
CA GLY A 187 -25.69 -5.13 9.04
C GLY A 187 -24.53 -4.28 9.57
N PRO A 188 -23.39 -4.93 9.91
CA PRO A 188 -22.21 -4.25 10.43
C PRO A 188 -21.58 -3.30 9.41
N MET A 189 -20.89 -2.27 9.92
CA MET A 189 -20.27 -1.26 9.07
C MET A 189 -19.20 -1.86 8.14
N VAL A 190 -18.46 -2.87 8.61
CA VAL A 190 -17.53 -3.67 7.80
C VAL A 190 -18.16 -5.05 7.62
N PRO A 191 -18.27 -5.60 6.39
CA PRO A 191 -18.83 -6.94 6.21
C PRO A 191 -17.96 -7.97 6.95
N PRO A 192 -18.52 -9.08 7.46
CA PRO A 192 -17.74 -10.10 8.16
C PRO A 192 -16.71 -10.73 7.22
N SER A 193 -15.59 -11.18 7.79
CA SER A 193 -14.57 -11.89 7.02
C SER A 193 -15.13 -13.21 6.45
N PRO A 194 -15.00 -13.48 5.14
CA PRO A 194 -15.41 -14.76 4.54
C PRO A 194 -14.50 -15.93 4.98
N HIS A 195 -13.32 -15.62 5.53
CA HIS A 195 -12.37 -16.60 6.04
C HIS A 195 -12.28 -16.53 7.58
N PRO A 196 -12.08 -17.67 8.27
CA PRO A 196 -11.93 -17.69 9.72
C PRO A 196 -10.70 -16.88 10.14
N ILE A 197 -10.92 -15.86 10.98
CA ILE A 197 -9.85 -15.06 11.55
C ILE A 197 -9.26 -15.87 12.71
N ARG A 198 -8.08 -16.47 12.51
CA ARG A 198 -7.36 -17.13 13.61
C ARG A 198 -6.50 -16.08 14.34
N PRO A 199 -6.65 -15.90 15.66
CA PRO A 199 -5.63 -15.25 16.47
C PRO A 199 -4.29 -15.92 16.20
N GLY A 200 -3.25 -15.12 15.95
CA GLY A 200 -1.89 -15.65 15.93
C GLY A 200 -1.40 -15.68 17.38
N ASP A 201 -0.92 -16.86 17.81
CA ASP A 201 -0.29 -17.06 19.12
C ASP A 201 0.96 -16.18 19.32
#